data_AF-A0A1I0YM25-F1
#
_entry.id   AF-A0A1I0YM25-F1
#
_cell.length_a   1.000
_cell.length_b   1.000
_cell.length_c   1.000
_cell.angle_alpha   90.00
_cell.angle_beta   90.00
_cell.angle_gamma   90.00
#
_symmetry.space_group_name_H-M   'P 1'
#
loop_
_entity.id
_entity.type
_entity.pdbx_description
1 polymer ?
#
loop_
_entity_poly.entity_id
_entity_poly.type
_entity_poly.pdbx_seq_one_letter_code
_entity_poly.pdbx_strand_id
1 'polypeptide(L)'
;MVGEWICGVPNNRFFELAAGFRLLPFAPALKLIGLSKKLVRSRKGNMFSIFKKKESPLLIVKADGKELCRVFLGDVPCEKNPSAKIEQNGTIEFVDAQGISHLHGAGLHSGWFHFSVRAHPNLACQSDCVITQSEKYDSEAFGRGDAIGIRFQPFFLSGAEIKNESLYGKGLFARGLHFSGTVTSGNVILSCECDHCKKSFQIRSYHAGFSNSGYFYSDSGKYTITVDDQVSGCPAALAVPNPLELAALEAALPVAPDGTRYRYTNPFRCPHCSTPYIDFSSNPNERPREYYGNYFVDSKLLRYEPVMDISS
;
A
#
# COMPACT_ATOMS: atom_id res chain seq x y z
N MET A 1 -18.88 -18.47 1.20
CA MET A 1 -17.69 -19.33 1.43
C MET A 1 -16.55 -18.80 0.57
N VAL A 2 -15.37 -18.63 1.19
CA VAL A 2 -14.14 -17.97 0.72
C VAL A 2 -14.20 -16.44 0.73
N GLY A 3 -13.52 -15.82 1.70
CA GLY A 3 -13.43 -14.36 1.87
C GLY A 3 -12.93 -13.86 3.23
N GLU A 4 -12.51 -14.75 4.14
CA GLU A 4 -11.81 -14.37 5.37
C GLU A 4 -10.30 -14.60 5.20
N TRP A 5 -9.50 -13.83 5.92
CA TRP A 5 -8.05 -13.95 6.14
C TRP A 5 -7.10 -13.23 5.18
N ILE A 6 -6.99 -11.90 5.33
CA ILE A 6 -5.69 -11.19 5.15
C ILE A 6 -5.35 -10.31 6.36
N CYS A 7 -6.30 -9.93 7.22
CA CYS A 7 -6.04 -8.93 8.27
C CYS A 7 -6.33 -9.47 9.68
N GLY A 8 -5.45 -10.34 10.19
CA GLY A 8 -5.37 -10.63 11.62
C GLY A 8 -4.44 -9.62 12.30
N VAL A 9 -5.03 -8.71 13.08
CA VAL A 9 -4.40 -7.68 13.94
C VAL A 9 -3.97 -6.38 13.23
N PRO A 10 -4.68 -5.25 13.42
CA PRO A 10 -4.15 -3.93 13.12
C PRO A 10 -3.15 -3.58 14.23
N ASN A 11 -1.86 -3.70 13.96
CA ASN A 11 -0.84 -2.99 14.75
C ASN A 11 -0.23 -1.93 13.83
N ASN A 12 -1.00 -0.86 13.61
CA ASN A 12 -0.61 0.30 12.80
C ASN A 12 0.19 1.30 13.63
N ARG A 13 1.12 0.87 14.50
CA ARG A 13 1.80 1.78 15.42
C ARG A 13 2.58 2.91 14.75
N PHE A 14 3.03 2.75 13.50
CA PHE A 14 3.76 3.81 12.78
C PHE A 14 2.85 4.91 12.20
N PHE A 15 1.57 4.62 11.90
CA PHE A 15 0.60 5.60 11.38
C PHE A 15 -0.50 5.97 12.38
N GLU A 16 -0.72 5.19 13.43
CA GLU A 16 -1.62 5.54 14.54
C GLU A 16 -1.07 6.69 15.39
N LEU A 17 0.25 6.89 15.43
CA LEU A 17 0.85 8.03 16.14
C LEU A 17 0.60 9.38 15.45
N ALA A 18 0.22 9.39 14.17
CA ALA A 18 -0.07 10.64 13.44
C ALA A 18 -1.56 11.04 13.44
N ALA A 19 -2.46 10.16 13.91
CA ALA A 19 -3.89 10.44 14.03
C ALA A 19 -4.27 10.40 15.52
N GLY A 20 -4.22 11.55 16.18
CA GLY A 20 -4.39 11.71 17.63
C GLY A 20 -5.68 11.11 18.22
N PHE A 21 -5.69 9.80 18.46
CA PHE A 21 -6.67 9.11 19.29
C PHE A 21 -5.97 8.55 20.53
N ARG A 22 -6.26 9.17 21.68
CA ARG A 22 -5.91 8.64 23.00
C ARG A 22 -6.79 7.44 23.31
N LEU A 23 -6.20 6.28 23.62
CA LEU A 23 -6.85 5.26 24.42
C LEU A 23 -6.15 5.14 25.78
N LEU A 24 -6.99 5.16 26.83
CA LEU A 24 -6.66 5.06 28.24
C LEU A 24 -6.06 3.69 28.60
N PRO A 25 -5.32 3.57 29.74
CA PRO A 25 -4.55 2.39 30.07
C PRO A 25 -5.42 1.30 30.70
N PHE A 26 -5.21 0.04 30.29
CA PHE A 26 -5.62 -1.11 31.08
C PHE A 26 -4.41 -1.65 31.87
N ALA A 27 -4.58 -1.72 33.19
CA ALA A 27 -3.72 -2.42 34.15
C ALA A 27 -4.59 -3.50 34.87
N PRO A 28 -4.04 -4.37 35.74
CA PRO A 28 -3.81 -5.77 35.40
C PRO A 28 -4.39 -6.81 36.39
N ALA A 29 -4.12 -8.09 36.08
CA ALA A 29 -3.85 -9.23 36.99
C ALA A 29 -4.99 -10.22 37.38
N LEU A 30 -4.67 -11.52 37.23
CA LEU A 30 -4.68 -12.61 38.25
C LEU A 30 -4.39 -13.96 37.53
N LYS A 31 -3.23 -14.64 37.69
CA LYS A 31 -2.82 -15.65 38.72
C LYS A 31 -3.90 -16.72 38.98
N LEU A 32 -3.67 -18.04 39.10
CA LEU A 32 -2.55 -18.97 39.37
C LEU A 32 -3.05 -20.38 38.94
N ILE A 33 -2.21 -21.37 38.61
CA ILE A 33 -1.78 -22.56 39.39
C ILE A 33 -1.24 -23.49 38.27
N GLY A 34 -0.11 -24.19 38.28
CA GLY A 34 0.80 -24.72 39.28
C GLY A 34 1.12 -26.17 38.86
N LEU A 35 2.38 -26.53 38.66
CA LEU A 35 2.94 -27.87 38.98
C LEU A 35 4.43 -27.96 38.65
N SER A 36 5.15 -28.37 39.69
CA SER A 36 6.57 -28.72 39.75
C SER A 36 6.91 -29.97 38.93
N LYS A 37 8.10 -30.01 38.33
CA LYS A 37 8.96 -31.20 38.31
C LYS A 37 10.43 -30.81 38.05
N LYS A 38 11.30 -31.31 38.94
CA LYS A 38 12.77 -31.27 38.92
C LYS A 38 13.35 -32.29 37.93
N LEU A 39 14.68 -32.16 37.73
CA LEU A 39 15.68 -33.13 37.20
C LEU A 39 15.77 -33.19 35.66
N VAL A 40 16.92 -33.21 34.97
CA VAL A 40 18.33 -33.54 35.28
C VAL A 40 19.26 -32.73 34.35
N ARG A 41 20.40 -32.24 34.88
CA ARG A 41 21.54 -31.75 34.09
C ARG A 41 22.20 -32.91 33.36
N SER A 42 22.19 -32.91 32.03
CA SER A 42 23.12 -33.69 31.21
C SER A 42 24.07 -32.73 30.49
N ARG A 43 25.30 -32.63 31.01
CA ARG A 43 26.43 -32.08 30.27
C ARG A 43 26.94 -33.16 29.34
N LYS A 44 26.55 -33.12 28.07
CA LYS A 44 27.34 -33.70 26.98
C LYS A 44 27.68 -32.58 26.01
N GLY A 45 28.94 -32.16 26.06
CA GLY A 45 29.50 -31.26 25.08
C GLY A 45 29.48 -31.94 23.72
N ASN A 46 28.62 -31.45 22.82
CA ASN A 46 28.73 -31.77 21.40
C ASN A 46 29.74 -30.80 20.79
N MET A 47 30.97 -31.29 20.75
CA MET A 47 32.13 -30.69 20.10
C MET A 47 32.07 -31.02 18.59
N PHE A 48 31.01 -30.62 17.89
CA PHE A 48 30.91 -30.68 16.43
C PHE A 48 29.93 -29.60 15.94
N SER A 49 30.44 -28.40 15.69
CA SER A 49 29.71 -27.34 14.98
C SER A 49 30.70 -26.43 14.27
N ILE A 50 31.65 -27.02 13.55
CA ILE A 50 32.47 -26.32 12.58
C ILE A 50 31.70 -26.46 11.27
N PHE A 51 31.33 -25.33 10.65
CA PHE A 51 30.33 -25.18 9.56
C PHE A 51 28.85 -25.07 10.00
N LYS A 52 28.51 -24.13 10.88
CA LYS A 52 27.15 -23.55 10.84
C LYS A 52 27.01 -22.85 9.50
N LYS A 53 26.30 -23.47 8.55
CA LYS A 53 25.88 -22.83 7.30
C LYS A 53 25.21 -21.52 7.68
N LYS A 54 25.81 -20.38 7.31
CA LYS A 54 25.27 -19.06 7.64
C LYS A 54 23.85 -19.01 7.06
N GLU A 55 22.87 -18.81 7.93
CA GLU A 55 21.47 -18.76 7.53
C GLU A 55 21.32 -17.68 6.45
N SER A 56 20.69 -18.04 5.35
CA SER A 56 20.44 -17.10 4.26
C SER A 56 19.30 -16.18 4.68
N PRO A 57 19.41 -14.85 4.50
CA PRO A 57 18.34 -13.93 4.87
C PRO A 57 17.10 -14.22 4.02
N LEU A 58 15.93 -14.11 4.66
CA LEU A 58 14.64 -14.15 4.01
C LEU A 58 14.40 -12.90 3.16
N LEU A 59 14.89 -11.74 3.63
CA LEU A 59 14.80 -10.45 2.97
C LEU A 59 16.07 -9.63 3.24
N ILE A 60 16.55 -8.94 2.21
CA ILE A 60 17.57 -7.89 2.30
C ILE A 60 16.94 -6.59 1.81
N VAL A 61 17.07 -5.52 2.58
CA VAL A 61 16.59 -4.18 2.21
C VAL A 61 17.80 -3.31 1.88
N LYS A 62 17.76 -2.61 0.76
CA LYS A 62 18.83 -1.70 0.33
C LYS A 62 18.26 -0.34 -0.04
N ALA A 63 19.09 0.69 0.14
CA ALA A 63 18.90 2.01 -0.47
C ALA A 63 20.15 2.36 -1.27
N ASP A 64 19.97 2.75 -2.54
CA ASP A 64 21.05 3.08 -3.47
C ASP A 64 22.16 2.01 -3.52
N GLY A 65 21.72 0.74 -3.56
CA GLY A 65 22.60 -0.43 -3.56
C GLY A 65 23.27 -0.76 -2.22
N LYS A 66 23.17 0.11 -1.21
CA LYS A 66 23.70 -0.12 0.14
C LYS A 66 22.68 -0.86 1.00
N GLU A 67 23.11 -1.97 1.59
CA GLU A 67 22.28 -2.71 2.54
C GLU A 67 21.96 -1.90 3.79
N LEU A 68 20.68 -1.87 4.16
CA LEU A 68 20.16 -1.21 5.35
C LEU A 68 19.87 -2.20 6.48
N CYS A 69 19.21 -3.32 6.15
CA CYS A 69 18.92 -4.38 7.10
C CYS A 69 18.67 -5.73 6.43
N ARG A 70 18.65 -6.78 7.25
CA ARG A 70 18.26 -8.14 6.86
C ARG A 70 17.15 -8.64 7.78
N VAL A 71 16.29 -9.50 7.24
CA VAL A 71 15.33 -10.30 8.00
C VAL A 71 15.70 -11.77 7.79
N PHE A 72 15.76 -12.54 8.88
CA PHE A 72 15.96 -13.99 8.85
C PHE A 72 14.65 -14.70 9.15
N LEU A 73 14.51 -15.96 8.76
CA LEU A 73 13.28 -16.73 9.02
C LEU A 73 13.02 -16.84 10.52
N GLY A 74 14.08 -17.05 11.32
CA GLY A 74 13.98 -17.08 12.79
C GLY A 74 13.55 -15.76 13.44
N ASP A 75 13.56 -14.63 12.72
CA ASP A 75 13.10 -13.34 13.23
C ASP A 75 11.56 -13.18 13.07
N VAL A 76 10.91 -13.94 12.19
CA VAL A 76 9.50 -13.70 11.81
C VAL A 76 8.54 -14.19 12.92
N PRO A 77 7.54 -13.36 13.34
CA PRO A 77 7.25 -12.01 12.88
C PRO A 77 8.20 -10.95 13.46
N CYS A 78 8.61 -10.00 12.63
CA CYS A 78 9.47 -8.89 13.07
C CYS A 78 9.12 -7.57 12.39
N GLU A 79 9.60 -6.50 13.02
CA GLU A 79 9.74 -5.17 12.43
C GLU A 79 11.21 -4.72 12.52
N LYS A 80 11.73 -4.13 11.44
CA LYS A 80 13.03 -3.47 11.38
C LYS A 80 12.80 -2.01 10.99
N ASN A 81 13.48 -1.08 11.67
CA ASN A 81 13.33 0.36 11.42
C ASN A 81 14.64 1.02 10.96
N PRO A 82 15.22 0.63 9.81
CA PRO A 82 16.41 1.30 9.32
C PRO A 82 16.09 2.74 8.91
N SER A 83 17.11 3.59 8.88
CA SER A 83 17.02 4.93 8.30
C SER A 83 18.18 5.16 7.34
N ALA A 84 17.92 5.88 6.26
CA ALA A 84 18.93 6.23 5.29
C ALA A 84 18.64 7.59 4.68
N LYS A 85 19.70 8.35 4.37
CA LYS A 85 19.57 9.51 3.52
C LYS A 85 19.50 9.05 2.07
N ILE A 86 18.47 9.46 1.35
CA ILE A 86 18.23 9.10 -0.05
C ILE A 86 17.98 10.40 -0.82
N GLU A 87 18.66 10.54 -1.95
CA GLU A 87 18.53 11.70 -2.83
C GLU A 87 17.37 11.51 -3.82
N GLN A 88 17.01 12.58 -4.55
CA GLN A 88 15.98 12.48 -5.59
C GLN A 88 16.35 11.41 -6.62
N ASN A 89 15.35 10.66 -7.08
CA ASN A 89 15.51 9.49 -7.95
C ASN A 89 16.38 8.37 -7.38
N GLY A 90 16.69 8.41 -6.07
CA GLY A 90 17.29 7.28 -5.37
C GLY A 90 16.40 6.05 -5.40
N THR A 91 16.96 4.92 -5.03
CA THR A 91 16.34 3.60 -5.16
C THR A 91 16.21 2.91 -3.83
N ILE A 92 15.09 2.23 -3.64
CA ILE A 92 14.81 1.36 -2.50
C ILE A 92 14.56 -0.03 -3.07
N GLU A 93 15.33 -1.02 -2.63
CA GLU A 93 15.26 -2.38 -3.16
C GLU A 93 14.98 -3.37 -2.02
N PHE A 94 13.98 -4.22 -2.23
CA PHE A 94 13.68 -5.36 -1.36
C PHE A 94 14.01 -6.64 -2.12
N VAL A 95 14.98 -7.41 -1.64
CA VAL A 95 15.45 -8.64 -2.30
C VAL A 95 15.17 -9.84 -1.43
N ASP A 96 14.37 -10.78 -1.91
CA ASP A 96 14.01 -11.99 -1.18
C ASP A 96 15.10 -13.08 -1.23
N ALA A 97 14.86 -14.20 -0.55
CA ALA A 97 15.80 -15.33 -0.50
C ALA A 97 16.09 -16.01 -1.85
N GLN A 98 15.23 -15.84 -2.87
CA GLN A 98 15.45 -16.35 -4.23
C GLN A 98 16.11 -15.32 -5.15
N GLY A 99 16.37 -14.10 -4.65
CA GLY A 99 16.91 -13.00 -5.44
C GLY A 99 15.86 -12.25 -6.25
N ILE A 100 14.56 -12.48 -5.98
CA ILE A 100 13.49 -11.68 -6.56
C ILE A 100 13.60 -10.28 -5.96
N SER A 101 13.70 -9.27 -6.83
CA SER A 101 13.89 -7.87 -6.47
C SER A 101 12.62 -7.07 -6.70
N HIS A 102 12.18 -6.35 -5.67
CA HIS A 102 11.13 -5.35 -5.71
C HIS A 102 11.78 -3.97 -5.62
N LEU A 103 11.92 -3.29 -6.76
CA LEU A 103 12.68 -2.05 -6.90
C LEU A 103 11.76 -0.83 -7.00
N HIS A 104 11.86 0.05 -6.00
CA HIS A 104 11.08 1.28 -5.89
C HIS A 104 11.95 2.52 -6.06
N GLY A 105 11.44 3.52 -6.79
CA GLY A 105 12.06 4.84 -6.86
C GLY A 105 11.60 5.76 -5.73
N ALA A 106 12.51 6.61 -5.24
CA ALA A 106 12.19 7.74 -4.36
C ALA A 106 11.41 8.85 -5.09
N GLY A 107 11.45 8.86 -6.43
CA GLY A 107 10.79 9.88 -7.26
C GLY A 107 11.38 11.28 -7.00
N LEU A 108 10.52 12.28 -6.84
CA LEU A 108 10.93 13.66 -6.59
C LEU A 108 11.34 13.93 -5.13
N HIS A 109 11.27 12.91 -4.26
CA HIS A 109 11.53 13.06 -2.84
C HIS A 109 13.00 12.82 -2.49
N SER A 110 13.51 13.60 -1.54
CA SER A 110 14.84 13.47 -0.98
C SER A 110 14.82 13.80 0.51
N GLY A 111 15.77 13.26 1.26
CA GLY A 111 15.91 13.49 2.69
C GLY A 111 16.26 12.21 3.44
N TRP A 112 15.89 12.16 4.71
CA TRP A 112 16.03 10.99 5.55
C TRP A 112 14.76 10.15 5.51
N PHE A 113 14.89 8.94 4.97
CA PHE A 113 13.83 7.95 4.89
C PHE A 113 13.93 7.06 6.13
N HIS A 114 12.93 7.15 7.00
CA HIS A 114 12.79 6.32 8.19
C HIS A 114 11.81 5.20 7.89
N PHE A 115 12.32 3.99 7.69
CA PHE A 115 11.52 2.85 7.27
C PHE A 115 10.88 2.14 8.47
N SER A 116 9.76 1.50 8.21
CA SER A 116 9.23 0.37 8.97
C SER A 116 9.11 -0.79 7.99
N VAL A 117 9.92 -1.83 8.18
CA VAL A 117 9.92 -3.04 7.35
C VAL A 117 9.43 -4.19 8.22
N ARG A 118 8.27 -4.75 7.86
CA ARG A 118 7.55 -5.74 8.65
C ARG A 118 7.43 -7.03 7.86
N ALA A 119 7.85 -8.14 8.48
CA ALA A 119 7.65 -9.48 7.96
C ALA A 119 6.68 -10.23 8.88
N HIS A 120 5.59 -10.74 8.30
CA HIS A 120 4.48 -11.37 9.02
C HIS A 120 4.61 -12.90 9.04
N PRO A 121 3.88 -13.62 9.92
CA PRO A 121 3.97 -15.08 10.02
C PRO A 121 3.60 -15.83 8.73
N ASN A 122 2.74 -15.24 7.89
CA ASN A 122 2.38 -15.76 6.57
C ASN A 122 3.38 -15.36 5.47
N LEU A 123 4.55 -14.83 5.85
CA LEU A 123 5.61 -14.36 4.96
C LEU A 123 5.20 -13.17 4.07
N ALA A 124 4.14 -12.44 4.39
CA ALA A 124 3.89 -11.13 3.81
C ALA A 124 4.94 -10.12 4.30
N CYS A 125 5.51 -9.36 3.37
CA CYS A 125 6.35 -8.20 3.62
C CYS A 125 5.53 -6.93 3.41
N GLN A 126 5.51 -6.07 4.42
CA GLN A 126 4.92 -4.74 4.35
C GLN A 126 5.99 -3.72 4.69
N SER A 127 6.11 -2.67 3.89
CA SER A 127 7.02 -1.58 4.19
C SER A 127 6.41 -0.22 3.95
N ASP A 128 6.71 0.69 4.87
CA ASP A 128 6.37 2.09 4.78
C ASP A 128 7.60 2.91 5.19
N CYS A 129 7.66 4.17 4.78
CA CYS A 129 8.63 5.12 5.32
C CYS A 129 8.05 6.50 5.53
N VAL A 130 8.64 7.24 6.46
CA VAL A 130 8.43 8.69 6.63
C VAL A 130 9.69 9.40 6.18
N ILE A 131 9.53 10.44 5.36
CA ILE A 131 10.64 11.25 4.84
C ILE A 131 10.70 12.55 5.63
N THR A 132 11.83 12.79 6.29
CA THR A 132 12.11 14.04 7.03
C THR A 132 13.43 14.67 6.56
N GLN A 133 13.77 15.84 7.12
CA GLN A 133 15.06 16.49 6.86
C GLN A 133 16.16 16.09 7.86
N SER A 134 15.85 15.26 8.86
CA SER A 134 16.74 14.93 9.97
C SER A 134 17.06 13.44 10.03
N GLU A 135 18.29 13.08 10.40
CA GLU A 135 18.69 11.68 10.63
C GLU A 135 17.91 11.02 11.76
N LYS A 136 17.54 11.82 12.78
CA LYS A 136 16.69 11.35 13.87
C LYS A 136 15.23 11.52 13.46
N TYR A 137 14.47 10.42 13.55
CA TYR A 137 13.05 10.41 13.29
C TYR A 137 12.30 11.28 14.31
N ASP A 138 11.51 12.22 13.81
CA ASP A 138 10.53 12.99 14.58
C ASP A 138 9.13 12.41 14.33
N SER A 139 8.56 11.77 15.36
CA SER A 139 7.25 11.12 15.27
C SER A 139 6.10 12.10 15.01
N GLU A 140 6.29 13.37 15.34
CA GLU A 140 5.25 14.40 15.23
C GLU A 140 5.30 15.12 13.86
N ALA A 141 6.40 14.99 13.10
CA ALA A 141 6.59 15.69 11.83
C ALA A 141 5.48 15.39 10.81
N PHE A 142 4.97 14.17 10.82
CA PHE A 142 3.88 13.77 9.93
C PHE A 142 2.56 14.47 10.27
N GLY A 143 2.21 14.57 11.56
CA GLY A 143 0.99 15.23 12.02
C GLY A 143 1.01 16.75 11.82
N ARG A 144 2.20 17.37 11.83
CA ARG A 144 2.37 18.79 11.51
C ARG A 144 2.38 19.10 10.02
N GLY A 145 2.45 18.09 9.15
CA GLY A 145 2.57 18.26 7.71
C GLY A 145 4.00 18.55 7.22
N ASP A 146 5.00 18.41 8.09
CA ASP A 146 6.42 18.62 7.77
C ASP A 146 7.06 17.40 7.08
N ALA A 147 6.34 16.28 7.03
CA ALA A 147 6.81 15.02 6.48
C ALA A 147 5.83 14.39 5.48
N ILE A 148 6.39 13.59 4.58
CA ILE A 148 5.67 12.81 3.57
C ILE A 148 5.87 11.33 3.89
N GLY A 149 4.83 10.53 3.71
CA GLY A 149 4.88 9.08 3.83
C GLY A 149 4.96 8.42 2.47
N ILE A 150 5.69 7.32 2.37
CA ILE A 150 5.57 6.39 1.25
C ILE A 150 5.15 5.03 1.80
N ARG A 151 4.08 4.46 1.26
CA ARG A 151 3.71 3.06 1.46
C ARG A 151 4.12 2.26 0.23
N PHE A 152 5.00 1.28 0.42
CA PHE A 152 5.42 0.39 -0.66
C PHE A 152 4.40 -0.73 -0.83
N GLN A 153 4.15 -1.14 -2.07
CA GLN A 153 3.27 -2.27 -2.36
C GLN A 153 3.71 -3.50 -1.56
N PRO A 154 2.84 -4.05 -0.69
CA PRO A 154 3.10 -5.30 -0.02
C PRO A 154 3.32 -6.44 -1.01
N PHE A 155 4.16 -7.39 -0.62
CA PHE A 155 4.42 -8.59 -1.41
C PHE A 155 4.68 -9.78 -0.48
N PHE A 156 4.45 -10.98 -0.97
CA PHE A 156 4.78 -12.22 -0.28
C PHE A 156 6.22 -12.62 -0.58
N LEU A 157 6.97 -12.97 0.46
CA LEU A 157 8.34 -13.46 0.39
C LEU A 157 8.36 -14.90 -0.11
N SER A 158 9.49 -15.30 -0.69
CA SER A 158 9.77 -16.69 -1.06
C SER A 158 9.38 -17.70 0.04
N GLY A 159 8.58 -18.70 -0.35
CA GLY A 159 8.08 -19.73 0.55
C GLY A 159 6.69 -19.46 1.13
N ALA A 160 6.09 -18.29 0.89
CA ALA A 160 4.70 -18.02 1.23
C ALA A 160 3.74 -18.97 0.48
N GLU A 161 2.61 -19.30 1.12
CA GLU A 161 1.54 -20.09 0.51
C GLU A 161 0.83 -19.29 -0.60
N ILE A 162 0.61 -17.99 -0.36
CA ILE A 162 -0.02 -17.09 -1.31
C ILE A 162 1.06 -16.53 -2.26
N LYS A 163 0.77 -16.60 -3.55
CA LYS A 163 1.63 -16.08 -4.61
C LYS A 163 1.30 -14.64 -4.95
N ASN A 164 2.30 -13.80 -5.21
CA ASN A 164 2.11 -12.40 -5.63
C ASN A 164 1.26 -12.28 -6.90
N GLU A 165 1.37 -13.25 -7.81
CA GLU A 165 0.57 -13.34 -9.05
C GLU A 165 -0.93 -13.38 -8.80
N SER A 166 -1.36 -13.89 -7.65
CA SER A 166 -2.79 -13.93 -7.29
C SER A 166 -3.40 -12.54 -7.08
N LEU A 167 -2.56 -11.51 -6.93
CA LEU A 167 -2.97 -10.12 -6.74
C LEU A 167 -2.96 -9.30 -8.04
N TYR A 168 -2.55 -9.89 -9.16
CA TYR A 168 -2.44 -9.16 -10.43
C TYR A 168 -3.79 -8.60 -10.89
N GLY A 169 -3.78 -7.35 -11.34
CA GLY A 169 -4.98 -6.60 -11.72
C GLY A 169 -5.97 -6.30 -10.59
N LYS A 170 -5.74 -6.73 -9.35
CA LYS A 170 -6.68 -6.47 -8.23
C LYS A 170 -6.58 -5.03 -7.72
N GLY A 171 -7.61 -4.62 -6.99
CA GLY A 171 -7.68 -3.34 -6.29
C GLY A 171 -6.64 -3.16 -5.19
N LEU A 172 -6.47 -1.93 -4.72
CA LEU A 172 -5.49 -1.52 -3.72
C LEU A 172 -5.80 -2.07 -2.31
N PHE A 173 -7.07 -2.34 -2.01
CA PHE A 173 -7.43 -3.07 -0.78
C PHE A 173 -6.92 -4.51 -0.79
N ALA A 174 -7.14 -5.24 -1.88
CA ALA A 174 -6.67 -6.61 -2.04
C ALA A 174 -5.14 -6.69 -2.01
N ARG A 175 -4.47 -5.66 -2.54
CA ARG A 175 -3.00 -5.51 -2.51
C ARG A 175 -2.45 -5.02 -1.17
N GLY A 176 -3.30 -4.67 -0.20
CA GLY A 176 -2.87 -4.18 1.12
C GLY A 176 -2.27 -2.77 1.11
N LEU A 177 -2.55 -1.98 0.06
CA LEU A 177 -2.15 -0.57 -0.02
C LEU A 177 -3.16 0.34 0.70
N HIS A 178 -4.42 -0.08 0.77
CA HIS A 178 -5.47 0.53 1.61
C HIS A 178 -6.07 -0.49 2.58
N PHE A 179 -6.62 0.00 3.69
CA PHE A 179 -7.22 -0.81 4.74
C PHE A 179 -8.61 -0.28 5.08
N SER A 180 -9.59 -1.19 5.14
CA SER A 180 -10.96 -0.82 5.53
C SER A 180 -10.99 -0.24 6.94
N GLY A 181 -11.76 0.84 7.12
CA GLY A 181 -11.90 1.52 8.41
C GLY A 181 -10.74 2.47 8.76
N THR A 182 -9.72 2.61 7.91
CA THR A 182 -8.65 3.59 8.09
C THR A 182 -8.57 4.52 6.88
N VAL A 183 -8.73 5.82 7.13
CA VAL A 183 -8.51 6.83 6.08
C VAL A 183 -7.02 7.01 5.88
N THR A 184 -6.54 6.75 4.66
CA THR A 184 -5.14 7.01 4.31
C THR A 184 -4.92 8.52 4.24
N SER A 185 -3.96 9.03 5.01
CA SER A 185 -3.67 10.47 5.04
C SER A 185 -3.21 10.98 3.67
N GLY A 186 -3.60 12.20 3.29
CA GLY A 186 -3.31 12.77 1.97
C GLY A 186 -1.82 13.06 1.69
N ASN A 187 -1.00 13.10 2.74
CA ASN A 187 0.47 13.17 2.64
C ASN A 187 1.15 11.79 2.56
N VAL A 188 0.39 10.69 2.38
CA VAL A 188 0.92 9.38 2.00
C VAL A 188 0.88 9.20 0.49
N ILE A 189 2.01 8.82 -0.09
CA ILE A 189 2.17 8.39 -1.46
C ILE A 189 2.21 6.87 -1.47
N LEU A 190 1.59 6.24 -2.46
CA LEU A 190 1.67 4.80 -2.66
C LEU A 190 2.71 4.52 -3.74
N SER A 191 3.67 3.64 -3.44
CA SER A 191 4.67 3.16 -4.39
C SER A 191 4.26 1.78 -4.88
N CYS A 192 3.68 1.74 -6.08
CA CYS A 192 3.17 0.54 -6.73
C CYS A 192 4.26 -0.13 -7.57
N GLU A 193 4.11 -1.43 -7.84
CA GLU A 193 4.94 -2.19 -8.78
C GLU A 193 4.07 -2.80 -9.87
N CYS A 194 4.39 -2.52 -11.14
CA CYS A 194 3.62 -3.06 -12.25
C CYS A 194 3.75 -4.59 -12.35
N ASP A 195 2.63 -5.29 -12.35
CA ASP A 195 2.58 -6.76 -12.49
C ASP A 195 3.29 -7.29 -13.75
N HIS A 196 3.27 -6.50 -14.84
CA HIS A 196 3.82 -6.89 -16.14
C HIS A 196 5.28 -6.46 -16.35
N CYS A 197 5.56 -5.16 -16.30
CA CYS A 197 6.91 -4.65 -16.59
C CYS A 197 7.83 -4.54 -15.37
N LYS A 198 7.32 -4.85 -14.17
CA LYS A 198 8.04 -4.80 -12.88
C LYS A 198 8.63 -3.44 -12.50
N LYS A 199 8.38 -2.39 -13.29
CA LYS A 199 8.75 -1.02 -12.95
C LYS A 199 7.80 -0.47 -11.90
N SER A 200 8.37 0.15 -10.89
CA SER A 200 7.61 0.89 -9.88
C SER A 200 7.10 2.23 -10.40
N PHE A 201 6.03 2.74 -9.81
CA PHE A 201 5.51 4.08 -10.03
C PHE A 201 4.77 4.57 -8.79
N GLN A 202 4.70 5.88 -8.63
CA GLN A 202 4.09 6.50 -7.46
C GLN A 202 2.72 7.11 -7.81
N ILE A 203 1.77 6.92 -6.91
CA ILE A 203 0.43 7.48 -7.01
C ILE A 203 0.02 8.17 -5.70
N ARG A 204 -0.93 9.08 -5.83
CA ARG A 204 -1.73 9.60 -4.74
C ARG A 204 -3.12 9.00 -4.82
N SER A 205 -3.79 8.97 -3.68
CA SER A 205 -5.15 8.49 -3.55
C SER A 205 -5.98 9.48 -2.77
N TYR A 206 -7.28 9.53 -3.05
CA TYR A 206 -8.25 10.28 -2.26
C TYR A 206 -9.45 9.39 -1.94
N HIS A 207 -10.07 9.65 -0.78
CA HIS A 207 -11.17 8.81 -0.29
C HIS A 207 -12.51 9.24 -0.91
N ALA A 208 -12.86 8.64 -2.04
CA ALA A 208 -14.07 8.98 -2.80
C ALA A 208 -15.35 8.89 -1.94
N GLY A 209 -15.46 7.86 -1.10
CA GLY A 209 -16.67 7.59 -0.29
C GLY A 209 -16.99 8.53 0.88
N PHE A 210 -16.03 9.34 1.37
CA PHE A 210 -16.27 10.37 2.39
C PHE A 210 -16.20 11.78 1.80
N SER A 211 -15.76 11.90 0.55
CA SER A 211 -15.65 13.16 -0.17
C SER A 211 -16.87 13.45 -1.05
N ASN A 212 -17.96 12.69 -0.89
CA ASN A 212 -19.17 12.77 -1.71
C ASN A 212 -18.84 12.80 -3.21
N SER A 213 -17.96 11.91 -3.65
CA SER A 213 -17.45 11.91 -5.02
C SER A 213 -17.33 10.49 -5.58
N GLY A 214 -17.71 10.33 -6.84
CA GLY A 214 -17.32 9.20 -7.67
C GLY A 214 -16.10 9.54 -8.51
N TYR A 215 -15.58 8.54 -9.23
CA TYR A 215 -14.41 8.72 -10.08
C TYR A 215 -14.38 7.79 -11.28
N PHE A 216 -13.69 8.25 -12.32
CA PHE A 216 -13.57 7.54 -13.59
C PHE A 216 -12.13 7.65 -14.11
N TYR A 217 -11.62 6.57 -14.69
CA TYR A 217 -10.31 6.57 -15.35
C TYR A 217 -10.49 6.74 -16.85
N SER A 218 -9.56 7.45 -17.49
CA SER A 218 -9.51 7.55 -18.96
C SER A 218 -9.14 6.19 -19.59
N ASP A 219 -9.44 5.93 -20.87
CA ASP A 219 -9.12 4.63 -21.49
C ASP A 219 -7.60 4.36 -21.47
N SER A 220 -6.81 5.44 -21.54
CA SER A 220 -5.35 5.40 -21.39
C SER A 220 -4.87 5.14 -19.95
N GLY A 221 -5.76 5.25 -18.96
CA GLY A 221 -5.48 5.11 -17.54
C GLY A 221 -4.57 6.21 -16.96
N LYS A 222 -4.28 7.26 -17.74
CA LYS A 222 -3.37 8.36 -17.35
C LYS A 222 -4.06 9.46 -16.55
N TYR A 223 -5.36 9.60 -16.74
CA TYR A 223 -6.16 10.68 -16.18
C TYR A 223 -7.30 10.13 -15.35
N THR A 224 -7.57 10.82 -14.26
CA THR A 224 -8.67 10.54 -13.34
C THR A 224 -9.54 11.77 -13.26
N ILE A 225 -10.84 11.60 -13.46
CA ILE A 225 -11.84 12.65 -13.26
C ILE A 225 -12.72 12.30 -12.07
N THR A 226 -12.98 13.27 -11.22
CA THR A 226 -13.93 13.17 -10.11
C THR A 226 -15.28 13.73 -10.53
N VAL A 227 -16.33 13.14 -10.00
CA VAL A 227 -17.71 13.55 -10.22
C VAL A 227 -18.37 13.66 -8.85
N ASP A 228 -19.15 14.70 -8.62
CA ASP A 228 -19.94 14.83 -7.39
C ASP A 228 -20.97 13.70 -7.31
N ASP A 229 -21.14 13.08 -6.14
CA ASP A 229 -22.02 11.91 -5.98
C ASP A 229 -23.51 12.23 -6.12
N GLN A 230 -23.90 13.52 -6.10
CA GLN A 230 -25.26 13.96 -6.38
C GLN A 230 -25.60 13.98 -7.87
N VAL A 231 -24.61 13.84 -8.75
CA VAL A 231 -24.84 13.73 -10.20
C VAL A 231 -25.43 12.35 -10.50
N SER A 232 -26.59 12.32 -11.17
CA SER A 232 -27.24 11.06 -11.58
C SER A 232 -26.27 10.17 -12.38
N GLY A 233 -26.26 8.88 -12.04
CA GLY A 233 -25.31 7.91 -12.61
C GLY A 233 -23.93 7.87 -11.96
N CYS A 234 -23.61 8.80 -11.05
CA CYS A 234 -22.33 8.78 -10.34
C CYS A 234 -22.25 7.56 -9.40
N PRO A 235 -21.16 6.78 -9.42
CA PRO A 235 -21.01 5.64 -8.53
C PRO A 235 -20.73 6.09 -7.10
N ALA A 236 -21.70 5.90 -6.21
CA ALA A 236 -21.47 6.00 -4.78
C ALA A 236 -20.57 4.85 -4.28
N ALA A 237 -19.78 5.10 -3.23
CA ALA A 237 -18.92 4.08 -2.64
C ALA A 237 -19.74 2.89 -2.15
N LEU A 238 -19.24 1.67 -2.38
CA LEU A 238 -19.89 0.40 -2.00
C LEU A 238 -21.25 0.14 -2.67
N ALA A 239 -21.63 0.94 -3.66
CA ALA A 239 -22.86 0.79 -4.42
C ALA A 239 -22.58 0.34 -5.87
N VAL A 240 -23.60 -0.25 -6.48
CA VAL A 240 -23.62 -0.51 -7.93
C VAL A 240 -24.48 0.59 -8.57
N PRO A 241 -23.93 1.41 -9.48
CA PRO A 241 -24.70 2.47 -10.12
C PRO A 241 -25.79 1.91 -11.04
N ASN A 242 -26.87 2.69 -11.23
CA ASN A 242 -27.87 2.38 -12.24
C ASN A 242 -27.22 2.37 -13.64
N PRO A 243 -27.33 1.29 -14.44
CA PRO A 243 -26.64 1.20 -15.73
C PRO A 243 -27.03 2.26 -16.74
N LEU A 244 -28.29 2.68 -16.79
CA LEU A 244 -28.77 3.67 -17.76
C LEU A 244 -28.26 5.07 -17.41
N GLU A 245 -28.35 5.44 -16.15
CA GLU A 245 -27.85 6.73 -15.66
C GLU A 245 -26.33 6.80 -15.76
N LEU A 246 -25.63 5.71 -15.44
CA LEU A 246 -24.18 5.62 -15.60
C LEU A 246 -23.77 5.85 -17.07
N ALA A 247 -24.44 5.19 -18.01
CA ALA A 247 -24.14 5.34 -19.43
C ALA A 247 -24.39 6.78 -19.92
N ALA A 248 -25.46 7.44 -19.42
CA ALA A 248 -25.74 8.84 -19.72
C ALA A 248 -24.64 9.77 -19.16
N LEU A 249 -24.19 9.53 -17.93
CA LEU A 249 -23.09 10.27 -17.32
C LEU A 249 -21.79 10.07 -18.10
N GLU A 250 -21.39 8.82 -18.39
CA GLU A 250 -20.18 8.53 -19.17
C GLU A 250 -20.18 9.18 -20.56
N ALA A 251 -21.35 9.30 -21.19
CA ALA A 251 -21.50 10.01 -22.47
C ALA A 251 -21.37 11.53 -22.33
N ALA A 252 -21.77 12.10 -21.19
CA ALA A 252 -21.69 13.53 -20.90
C ALA A 252 -20.31 13.98 -20.40
N LEU A 253 -19.48 13.06 -19.86
CA LEU A 253 -18.13 13.39 -19.42
C LEU A 253 -17.29 13.96 -20.59
N PRO A 254 -16.46 14.98 -20.33
CA PRO A 254 -15.54 15.50 -21.34
C PRO A 254 -14.52 14.43 -21.74
N VAL A 255 -13.88 14.59 -22.90
CA VAL A 255 -12.72 13.77 -23.26
C VAL A 255 -11.53 14.09 -22.35
N ALA A 256 -10.70 13.09 -22.08
CA ALA A 256 -9.46 13.27 -21.35
C ALA A 256 -8.46 14.15 -22.15
N PRO A 257 -7.43 14.73 -21.50
CA PRO A 257 -6.41 15.52 -22.19
C PRO A 257 -5.67 14.81 -23.34
N ASP A 258 -5.66 13.47 -23.36
CA ASP A 258 -5.11 12.66 -24.45
C ASP A 258 -6.17 12.20 -25.48
N GLY A 259 -7.39 12.73 -25.40
CA GLY A 259 -8.51 12.43 -26.29
C GLY A 259 -9.26 11.13 -25.98
N THR A 260 -8.85 10.36 -24.95
CA THR A 260 -9.55 9.14 -24.57
C THR A 260 -10.79 9.40 -23.71
N ARG A 261 -11.68 8.42 -23.57
CA ARG A 261 -12.94 8.57 -22.82
C ARG A 261 -12.79 8.10 -21.38
N TYR A 262 -13.60 8.67 -20.50
CA TYR A 262 -13.73 8.22 -19.12
C TYR A 262 -14.83 7.17 -18.99
N ARG A 263 -14.56 6.07 -18.27
CA ARG A 263 -15.55 5.03 -17.96
C ARG A 263 -15.36 4.47 -16.56
N TYR A 264 -16.43 3.97 -15.98
CA TYR A 264 -16.47 3.38 -14.65
C TYR A 264 -15.62 2.11 -14.55
N THR A 265 -15.58 1.34 -15.64
CA THR A 265 -14.85 0.08 -15.76
C THR A 265 -13.46 0.25 -16.37
N ASN A 266 -13.07 1.47 -16.76
CA ASN A 266 -11.74 1.70 -17.28
C ASN A 266 -10.69 1.38 -16.23
N PRO A 267 -9.59 0.71 -16.61
CA PRO A 267 -8.54 0.35 -15.67
C PRO A 267 -7.66 1.55 -15.32
N PHE A 268 -7.10 1.52 -14.12
CA PHE A 268 -5.92 2.34 -13.82
C PHE A 268 -4.69 1.62 -14.37
N ARG A 269 -3.92 2.27 -15.25
CA ARG A 269 -2.85 1.61 -16.04
C ARG A 269 -1.47 2.00 -15.57
N CYS A 270 -0.51 1.10 -15.74
CA CYS A 270 0.90 1.41 -15.51
C CYS A 270 1.38 2.53 -16.45
N PRO A 271 2.07 3.57 -15.95
CA PRO A 271 2.55 4.67 -16.79
C PRO A 271 3.70 4.27 -17.72
N HIS A 272 4.36 3.14 -17.43
CA HIS A 272 5.54 2.68 -18.19
C HIS A 272 5.21 1.76 -19.37
N CYS A 273 4.15 0.95 -19.24
CA CYS A 273 3.80 -0.07 -20.25
C CYS A 273 2.31 -0.11 -20.61
N SER A 274 1.48 0.77 -20.02
CA SER A 274 0.04 0.88 -20.27
C SER A 274 -0.80 -0.37 -19.97
N THR A 275 -0.20 -1.43 -19.41
CA THR A 275 -0.95 -2.60 -18.93
C THR A 275 -1.82 -2.19 -17.72
N PRO A 276 -3.05 -2.71 -17.59
CA PRO A 276 -3.87 -2.50 -16.39
C PRO A 276 -3.12 -2.89 -15.11
N TYR A 277 -3.10 -1.99 -14.14
CA TYR A 277 -2.60 -2.26 -12.80
C TYR A 277 -3.75 -2.53 -11.82
N ILE A 278 -4.82 -1.73 -11.93
CA ILE A 278 -6.13 -2.07 -11.37
C ILE A 278 -7.04 -2.35 -12.56
N ASP A 279 -7.44 -3.60 -12.72
CA ASP A 279 -8.22 -4.11 -13.84
C ASP A 279 -9.64 -4.46 -13.40
N PHE A 280 -10.54 -3.49 -13.51
CA PHE A 280 -11.95 -3.69 -13.22
C PHE A 280 -12.68 -4.51 -14.28
N SER A 281 -12.13 -4.66 -15.48
CA SER A 281 -12.73 -5.52 -16.51
C SER A 281 -12.52 -6.99 -16.15
N SER A 282 -11.31 -7.34 -15.71
CA SER A 282 -10.99 -8.69 -15.24
C SER A 282 -11.47 -8.96 -13.80
N ASN A 283 -11.64 -7.93 -12.98
CA ASN A 283 -12.06 -8.02 -11.58
C ASN A 283 -13.26 -7.09 -11.27
N PRO A 284 -14.44 -7.27 -11.90
CA PRO A 284 -15.56 -6.34 -11.79
C PRO A 284 -16.10 -6.19 -10.36
N ASN A 285 -16.01 -7.26 -9.55
CA ASN A 285 -16.48 -7.27 -8.16
C ASN A 285 -15.62 -6.38 -7.23
N GLU A 286 -14.42 -5.99 -7.65
CA GLU A 286 -13.55 -5.09 -6.88
C GLU A 286 -13.98 -3.62 -7.04
N ARG A 287 -14.63 -3.25 -8.16
CA ARG A 287 -14.91 -1.85 -8.49
C ARG A 287 -15.75 -1.11 -7.43
N PRO A 288 -16.85 -1.67 -6.89
CA PRO A 288 -17.62 -1.02 -5.83
C PRO A 288 -16.85 -0.91 -4.50
N ARG A 289 -15.90 -1.83 -4.28
CA ARG A 289 -15.07 -1.88 -3.05
C ARG A 289 -13.86 -0.97 -3.12
N GLU A 290 -13.47 -0.55 -4.31
CA GLU A 290 -12.37 0.39 -4.53
C GLU A 290 -12.85 1.84 -4.38
N TYR A 291 -13.10 2.27 -3.14
CA TYR A 291 -13.56 3.62 -2.82
C TYR A 291 -12.44 4.65 -2.65
N TYR A 292 -11.22 4.33 -3.09
CA TYR A 292 -10.14 5.29 -3.29
C TYR A 292 -9.92 5.53 -4.78
N GLY A 293 -10.06 6.78 -5.19
CA GLY A 293 -9.66 7.21 -6.54
C GLY A 293 -8.16 7.48 -6.57
N ASN A 294 -7.49 7.05 -7.64
CA ASN A 294 -6.03 7.12 -7.77
C ASN A 294 -5.61 8.08 -8.87
N TYR A 295 -4.46 8.74 -8.70
CA TYR A 295 -3.88 9.61 -9.72
C TYR A 295 -2.36 9.67 -9.55
N PHE A 296 -1.62 9.89 -10.64
CA PHE A 296 -0.16 10.00 -10.56
C PHE A 296 0.26 11.26 -9.78
N VAL A 297 1.40 11.18 -9.09
CA VAL A 297 1.92 12.28 -8.26
C VAL A 297 2.04 13.61 -9.03
N ASP A 298 2.39 13.54 -10.32
CA ASP A 298 2.57 14.70 -11.19
C ASP A 298 1.34 15.00 -12.08
N SER A 299 0.25 14.26 -11.90
CA SER A 299 -1.00 14.46 -12.66
C SER A 299 -1.97 15.34 -11.89
N LYS A 300 -2.62 16.25 -12.61
CA LYS A 300 -3.76 17.01 -12.07
C LYS A 300 -4.98 16.11 -11.94
N LEU A 301 -5.59 16.09 -10.76
CA LEU A 301 -6.92 15.51 -10.57
C LEU A 301 -7.97 16.44 -11.22
N LEU A 302 -8.73 15.90 -12.17
CA LEU A 302 -9.75 16.65 -12.89
C LEU A 302 -11.08 16.56 -12.15
N ARG A 303 -11.89 17.61 -12.23
CA ARG A 303 -13.24 17.65 -11.65
C ARG A 303 -14.25 17.90 -12.75
N TYR A 304 -15.31 17.10 -12.78
CA TYR A 304 -16.49 17.36 -13.59
C TYR A 304 -17.48 18.21 -12.80
N GLU A 305 -17.91 19.30 -13.39
CA GLU A 305 -19.01 20.13 -12.91
C GLU A 305 -20.07 20.12 -14.01
N PRO A 306 -21.26 19.55 -13.78
CA PRO A 306 -22.31 19.57 -14.79
C PRO A 306 -22.70 21.02 -15.07
N VAL A 307 -22.89 21.35 -16.35
CA VAL A 307 -23.46 22.64 -16.72
C VAL A 307 -24.90 22.64 -16.19
N MET A 308 -25.16 23.44 -15.16
CA MET A 308 -26.54 23.68 -14.75
C MET A 308 -27.22 24.46 -15.86
N ASP A 309 -28.21 23.86 -16.51
CA ASP A 309 -29.12 24.61 -17.37
C ASP A 309 -29.83 25.64 -16.48
N ILE A 310 -29.41 26.90 -16.59
CA ILE A 310 -30.16 28.03 -16.04
C ILE A 310 -31.32 28.28 -17.00
N SER A 311 -32.28 27.35 -17.05
CA SER A 311 -33.57 27.63 -17.66
C SER A 311 -34.41 28.40 -16.63
N SER A 312 -34.36 29.72 -16.73
CA SER A 312 -35.33 30.66 -16.14
C SER A 312 -36.73 30.45 -16.72
#